data_AF-A0A968NQN2-F1
#
_entry.id   AF-A0A968NQN2-F1
#
_cell.length_a   1.000
_cell.length_b   1.000
_cell.length_c   1.000
_cell.angle_alpha   90.00
_cell.angle_beta   90.00
_cell.angle_gamma   90.00
#
_symmetry.space_group_name_H-M   'P 1'
#
loop_
_entity.id
_entity.type
_entity.pdbx_description
1 polymer ?
#
loop_
_entity_poly.entity_id
_entity_poly.type
_entity_poly.pdbx_seq_one_letter_code
_entity_poly.pdbx_strand_id
1 'polypeptide(L)'
;MRNSVKNLSLAIAATLAIGGLTVVSSIAPAAAQVLIQQEGSLQPVEDEYTFLGQAGQTIAISMTSEDFDTFLTLLDPNDEEIATNDDYASENLDSMIVITLPRNGTYTVRTSSFSGEGGDYSITVRTATEYDQILDRAYKALLEGDFQTALTQFDAAIRLDPNQPNAYMSRANARFGLAQQEASVAAIADFRRAADLYEQAGNTESAQMLRERIGFMQELNSPALAEESESTP
;
A
#
# COMPACT_ATOMS: atom_id res chain seq x y z
N MET A 1 22.97 -14.34 26.25
CA MET A 1 23.89 -13.22 25.94
C MET A 1 23.01 -12.02 25.60
N ARG A 2 23.18 -10.89 26.29
CA ARG A 2 22.32 -9.69 26.18
C ARG A 2 22.72 -8.89 24.94
N ASN A 3 21.85 -8.79 23.94
CA ASN A 3 22.02 -7.84 22.84
C ASN A 3 21.47 -6.47 23.24
N SER A 4 22.31 -5.45 23.04
CA SER A 4 22.14 -4.07 23.48
C SER A 4 21.28 -3.29 22.49
N VAL A 5 20.13 -2.78 22.93
CA VAL A 5 19.31 -1.82 22.16
C VAL A 5 19.95 -0.44 22.29
N LYS A 6 20.27 0.21 21.17
CA LYS A 6 20.79 1.58 21.12
C LYS A 6 19.63 2.56 20.96
N ASN A 7 19.26 3.26 22.04
CA ASN A 7 18.29 4.36 21.97
C ASN A 7 19.04 5.70 21.83
N LEU A 8 18.69 6.49 20.81
CA LEU A 8 19.19 7.86 20.63
C LEU A 8 18.04 8.85 20.93
N SER A 9 18.15 9.62 22.00
CA SER A 9 17.16 10.63 22.41
C SER A 9 17.63 12.02 21.99
N LEU A 10 16.91 12.71 21.10
CA LEU A 10 17.18 14.11 20.75
C LEU A 10 16.19 15.02 21.49
N ALA A 11 16.69 15.80 22.45
CA ALA A 11 15.91 16.81 23.17
C ALA A 11 16.02 18.16 22.44
N ILE A 12 14.89 18.71 21.98
CA ILE A 12 14.83 20.07 21.42
C ILE A 12 14.31 21.02 22.51
N ALA A 13 15.17 21.91 22.98
CA ALA A 13 14.80 23.03 23.85
C ALA A 13 14.39 24.23 22.97
N ALA A 14 13.16 24.72 23.14
CA ALA A 14 12.69 25.94 22.47
C ALA A 14 12.67 27.11 23.46
N THR A 15 13.38 28.19 23.13
CA THR A 15 13.39 29.47 23.85
C THR A 15 12.34 30.41 23.23
N LEU A 16 11.48 31.03 24.06
CA LEU A 16 10.49 32.01 23.61
C LEU A 16 11.14 33.36 23.26
N ALA A 17 10.76 33.93 22.10
CA ALA A 17 10.85 35.36 21.83
C ALA A 17 9.57 35.82 21.12
N ILE A 18 8.90 36.83 21.69
CA ILE A 18 7.65 37.42 21.21
C ILE A 18 7.99 38.58 20.27
N GLY A 19 7.49 38.54 19.05
CA GLY A 19 7.54 39.66 18.09
C GLY A 19 6.60 39.38 16.92
N GLY A 20 5.62 40.26 16.70
CA GLY A 20 4.51 40.05 15.78
C GLY A 20 4.95 39.71 14.36
N LEU A 21 4.54 38.53 13.88
CA LEU A 21 4.57 38.13 12.48
C LEU A 21 3.13 37.75 12.09
N THR A 22 2.64 38.29 10.98
CA THR A 22 1.51 37.72 10.26
C THR A 22 1.89 36.31 9.82
N VAL A 23 1.39 35.29 10.51
CA VAL A 23 1.57 33.90 10.10
C VAL A 23 0.64 33.68 8.91
N VAL A 24 1.20 33.74 7.70
CA VAL A 24 0.59 33.04 6.57
C VAL A 24 0.81 31.57 6.89
N SER A 25 -0.20 30.91 7.45
CA SER A 25 -0.16 29.47 7.68
C SER A 25 -0.14 28.76 6.34
N SER A 26 1.05 28.61 5.76
CA SER A 26 1.27 27.57 4.77
C SER A 26 1.06 26.26 5.51
N ILE A 27 -0.09 25.62 5.30
CA ILE A 27 -0.31 24.25 5.74
C ILE A 27 0.60 23.41 4.84
N ALA A 28 1.87 23.29 5.21
CA ALA A 28 2.71 22.27 4.61
C ALA A 28 2.01 20.93 4.90
N PRO A 29 1.83 20.04 3.91
CA PRO A 29 1.32 18.72 4.21
C PRO A 29 2.19 18.12 5.31
N ALA A 30 1.56 17.62 6.37
CA ALA A 30 2.28 16.98 7.46
C ALA A 30 3.08 15.82 6.85
N ALA A 31 4.38 16.01 6.69
CA ALA A 31 5.26 15.00 6.14
C ALA A 31 5.22 13.78 7.05
N ALA A 32 5.11 12.59 6.47
CA ALA A 32 5.08 11.35 7.24
C ALA A 32 6.36 11.24 8.10
N GLN A 33 6.19 11.01 9.39
CA GLN A 33 7.31 10.76 10.28
C GLN A 33 7.68 9.27 10.19
N VAL A 34 8.89 8.99 9.69
CA VAL A 34 9.48 7.65 9.70
C VAL A 34 9.85 7.30 11.14
N LEU A 35 9.29 6.20 11.64
CA LEU A 35 9.54 5.64 12.97
C LEU A 35 10.58 4.52 12.89
N ILE A 36 10.52 3.70 11.83
CA ILE A 36 11.46 2.62 11.55
C ILE A 36 11.70 2.58 10.03
N GLN A 37 12.96 2.41 9.65
CA GLN A 37 13.37 2.02 8.30
C GLN A 37 14.60 1.12 8.43
N GLN A 38 14.48 -0.13 7.98
CA GLN A 38 15.55 -1.11 8.14
C GLN A 38 15.56 -2.12 6.98
N GLU A 39 16.77 -2.56 6.61
CA GLU A 39 17.02 -3.70 5.72
C GLU A 39 17.38 -4.92 6.59
N GLY A 40 16.90 -6.10 6.19
CA GLY A 40 17.12 -7.37 6.89
C GLY A 40 17.18 -8.56 5.95
N SER A 41 17.54 -9.73 6.50
CA SER A 41 17.54 -11.01 5.77
C SER A 41 16.91 -12.07 6.68
N LEU A 42 15.83 -12.69 6.22
CA LEU A 42 15.19 -13.80 6.92
C LEU A 42 15.94 -15.11 6.61
N GLN A 43 16.48 -15.73 7.63
CA GLN A 43 16.82 -17.16 7.67
C GLN A 43 16.03 -17.73 8.85
N PRO A 44 15.49 -18.96 8.77
CA PRO A 44 14.17 -19.28 9.29
C PRO A 44 13.98 -18.82 10.75
N VAL A 45 12.78 -18.28 11.01
CA VAL A 45 12.25 -17.71 12.26
C VAL A 45 12.28 -16.18 12.28
N GLU A 46 11.08 -15.62 12.07
CA GLU A 46 10.55 -14.29 12.41
C GLU A 46 11.53 -13.22 12.96
N ASP A 47 11.46 -12.01 12.41
CA ASP A 47 12.09 -10.82 12.99
C ASP A 47 11.04 -9.96 13.73
N GLU A 48 11.48 -9.26 14.77
CA GLU A 48 10.65 -8.35 15.56
C GLU A 48 11.25 -6.94 15.63
N TYR A 49 10.39 -5.95 15.45
CA TYR A 49 10.70 -4.52 15.48
C TYR A 49 9.79 -3.83 16.49
N THR A 50 10.30 -2.79 17.16
CA THR A 50 9.48 -2.05 18.14
C THR A 50 9.48 -0.55 17.86
N PHE A 51 8.35 0.08 18.12
CA PHE A 51 8.22 1.54 18.08
C PHE A 51 7.32 2.03 19.21
N LEU A 52 7.51 3.29 19.62
CA LEU A 52 6.64 3.95 20.58
C LEU A 52 5.44 4.56 19.84
N GLY A 53 4.23 4.14 20.21
CA GLY A 53 2.97 4.63 19.65
C GLY A 53 2.17 5.48 20.62
N GLN A 54 1.33 6.36 20.07
CA GLN A 54 0.37 7.16 20.82
C GLN A 54 -1.07 6.82 20.43
N ALA A 55 -1.97 6.79 21.41
CA ALA A 55 -3.39 6.57 21.19
C ALA A 55 -3.97 7.60 20.22
N GLY A 56 -4.73 7.13 19.23
CA GLY A 56 -5.31 7.96 18.17
C GLY A 56 -4.36 8.32 17.03
N GLN A 57 -3.07 7.96 17.12
CA GLN A 57 -2.15 8.08 16.01
C GLN A 57 -2.44 7.00 14.96
N THR A 58 -2.54 7.39 13.69
CA THR A 58 -2.63 6.43 12.58
C THR A 58 -1.25 6.15 12.03
N ILE A 59 -0.88 4.87 11.98
CA ILE A 59 0.40 4.38 11.46
C ILE A 59 0.20 3.59 10.17
N ALA A 60 1.22 3.62 9.33
CA ALA A 60 1.38 2.77 8.17
C ALA A 60 2.65 1.92 8.37
N ILE A 61 2.50 0.61 8.29
CA ILE A 61 3.59 -0.36 8.32
C ILE A 61 3.61 -1.01 6.94
N SER A 62 4.75 -1.03 6.27
CA SER A 62 4.91 -1.69 4.98
C SER A 62 6.12 -2.63 5.01
N MET A 63 5.97 -3.80 4.44
CA MET A 63 7.03 -4.78 4.23
C MET A 63 7.04 -5.21 2.77
N THR A 64 8.23 -5.25 2.17
CA THR A 64 8.44 -5.64 0.77
C THR A 64 9.57 -6.65 0.67
N SER A 65 9.43 -7.65 -0.20
CA SER A 65 10.46 -8.66 -0.47
C SER A 65 10.38 -9.12 -1.92
N GLU A 66 11.54 -9.28 -2.57
CA GLU A 66 11.64 -9.93 -3.89
C GLU A 66 11.79 -11.45 -3.77
N ASP A 67 12.14 -11.94 -2.58
CA ASP A 67 12.55 -13.32 -2.35
C ASP A 67 11.40 -14.20 -1.81
N PHE A 68 10.40 -13.61 -1.15
CA PHE A 68 9.33 -14.35 -0.49
C PHE A 68 8.06 -13.52 -0.29
N ASP A 69 6.97 -14.23 -0.04
CA ASP A 69 5.66 -13.67 0.29
C ASP A 69 5.60 -13.14 1.73
N THR A 70 5.36 -11.84 1.89
CA THR A 70 5.55 -11.14 3.17
C THR A 70 4.34 -11.28 4.08
N PHE A 71 4.56 -11.38 5.39
CA PHE A 71 3.49 -11.42 6.39
C PHE A 71 3.80 -10.49 7.56
N LEU A 72 2.86 -9.61 7.89
CA LEU A 72 2.96 -8.66 9.00
C LEU A 72 1.98 -8.98 10.11
N THR A 73 2.47 -8.95 11.35
CA THR A 73 1.66 -8.93 12.58
C THR A 73 2.01 -7.71 13.42
N LEU A 74 1.01 -7.01 13.94
CA LEU A 74 1.17 -5.92 14.90
C LEU A 74 0.61 -6.33 16.26
N LEU A 75 1.46 -6.31 17.27
CA LEU A 75 1.11 -6.51 18.67
C LEU A 75 1.07 -5.16 19.41
N ASP A 76 0.10 -5.02 20.29
CA ASP A 76 -0.04 -3.86 21.18
C ASP A 76 0.89 -3.94 22.41
N PRO A 77 0.93 -2.89 23.27
CA PRO A 77 1.80 -2.87 24.46
C PRO A 77 1.53 -3.94 25.52
N ASN A 78 0.44 -4.71 25.41
CA ASN A 78 0.13 -5.86 26.26
C ASN A 78 0.41 -7.20 25.56
N ASP A 79 1.13 -7.17 24.43
CA ASP A 79 1.42 -8.31 23.57
C ASP A 79 0.15 -8.94 22.94
N GLU A 80 -0.93 -8.16 22.81
CA GLU A 80 -2.15 -8.59 22.11
C GLU A 80 -2.06 -8.28 20.62
N GLU A 81 -2.37 -9.25 19.76
CA GLU A 81 -2.47 -9.03 18.32
C GLU A 81 -3.65 -8.10 17.99
N ILE A 82 -3.37 -7.02 17.27
CA ILE A 82 -4.37 -6.02 16.90
C ILE A 82 -4.52 -5.81 15.39
N ALA A 83 -3.58 -6.32 14.59
CA ALA A 83 -3.69 -6.36 13.15
C ALA A 83 -2.73 -7.41 12.56
N THR A 84 -3.18 -8.05 11.49
CA THR A 84 -2.36 -8.84 10.59
C THR A 84 -2.63 -8.40 9.15
N ASN A 85 -1.64 -8.53 8.28
CA ASN A 85 -1.86 -8.47 6.85
C ASN A 85 -0.85 -9.38 6.15
N ASP A 86 -1.35 -10.21 5.24
CA ASP A 86 -0.60 -11.05 4.31
C ASP A 86 -0.57 -10.48 2.89
N ASP A 87 -1.63 -9.79 2.42
CA ASP A 87 -1.67 -9.22 1.07
C ASP A 87 -2.36 -7.84 1.05
N TYR A 88 -1.62 -6.74 0.77
CA TYR A 88 -2.25 -5.39 0.69
C TYR A 88 -3.00 -5.11 -0.61
N ALA A 89 -2.55 -5.68 -1.73
CA ALA A 89 -3.25 -5.62 -3.01
C ALA A 89 -3.10 -6.95 -3.74
N SER A 90 -4.17 -7.41 -4.40
CA SER A 90 -4.27 -8.75 -5.03
C SER A 90 -3.23 -9.09 -6.10
N GLU A 91 -2.29 -8.20 -6.40
CA GLU A 91 -1.30 -8.32 -7.47
C GLU A 91 0.12 -7.89 -7.01
N ASN A 92 0.36 -7.64 -5.71
CA ASN A 92 1.72 -7.55 -5.13
C ASN A 92 1.85 -8.38 -3.84
N LEU A 93 3.05 -8.88 -3.56
CA LEU A 93 3.38 -9.67 -2.35
C LEU A 93 3.76 -8.79 -1.15
N ASP A 94 3.48 -7.48 -1.25
CA ASP A 94 3.85 -6.52 -0.20
C ASP A 94 2.72 -6.44 0.81
N SER A 95 3.07 -6.67 2.07
CA SER A 95 2.18 -6.48 3.20
C SER A 95 2.16 -5.02 3.64
N MET A 96 0.98 -4.46 3.88
CA MET A 96 0.83 -3.13 4.47
C MET A 96 -0.33 -3.05 5.47
N ILE A 97 -0.04 -2.54 6.67
CA ILE A 97 -1.04 -2.33 7.73
C ILE A 97 -1.23 -0.82 7.90
N VAL A 98 -2.47 -0.34 7.79
CA VAL A 98 -2.87 1.02 8.18
C VAL A 98 -3.84 0.93 9.35
N ILE A 99 -3.43 1.43 10.52
CA ILE A 99 -4.22 1.29 11.76
C ILE A 99 -4.11 2.52 12.65
N THR A 100 -5.22 2.85 13.31
CA THR A 100 -5.25 3.84 14.39
C THR A 100 -4.97 3.15 15.72
N LEU A 101 -3.90 3.56 16.39
CA LEU A 101 -3.42 2.92 17.60
C LEU A 101 -4.41 3.14 18.76
N PRO A 102 -4.82 2.08 19.46
CA PRO A 102 -5.84 2.21 20.51
C PRO A 102 -5.29 2.78 21.83
N ARG A 103 -3.98 2.74 22.07
CA ARG A 103 -3.37 3.13 23.36
C ARG A 103 -1.95 3.64 23.20
N ASN A 104 -1.44 4.29 24.24
CA ASN A 104 -0.03 4.66 24.32
C ASN A 104 0.81 3.44 24.71
N GLY A 105 2.00 3.30 24.15
CA GLY A 105 2.98 2.32 24.60
C GLY A 105 3.89 1.83 23.48
N THR A 106 4.69 0.82 23.80
CA THR A 106 5.56 0.18 22.82
C THR A 106 4.79 -0.87 22.06
N TYR A 107 4.78 -0.78 20.74
CA TYR A 107 4.19 -1.76 19.84
C TYR A 107 5.28 -2.64 19.25
N THR A 108 4.94 -3.88 18.94
CA THR A 108 5.84 -4.86 18.29
C THR A 108 5.30 -5.21 16.91
N VAL A 109 6.11 -5.02 15.88
CA VAL A 109 5.86 -5.49 14.52
C VAL A 109 6.65 -6.77 14.32
N ARG A 110 5.97 -7.86 14.00
CA ARG A 110 6.58 -9.13 13.67
C ARG A 110 6.47 -9.36 12.16
N THR A 111 7.59 -9.73 11.56
CA THR A 111 7.69 -10.05 10.14
C THR A 111 7.95 -11.54 9.99
N SER A 112 7.20 -12.20 9.12
CA SER A 112 7.44 -13.59 8.73
C SER A 112 7.27 -13.75 7.23
N SER A 113 7.66 -14.90 6.71
CA SER A 113 7.27 -15.33 5.37
C SER A 113 6.08 -16.28 5.43
N PHE A 114 5.19 -16.20 4.46
CA PHE A 114 4.03 -17.10 4.39
C PHE A 114 4.42 -18.55 4.06
N SER A 115 5.44 -18.74 3.21
CA SER A 115 5.91 -20.05 2.74
C SER A 115 6.95 -20.73 3.65
N GLY A 116 7.49 -20.02 4.64
CA GLY A 116 8.59 -20.47 5.48
C GLY A 116 9.98 -20.38 4.81
N GLU A 117 10.05 -19.95 3.55
CA GLU A 117 11.31 -19.56 2.88
C GLU A 117 11.68 -18.13 3.28
N GLY A 118 12.97 -17.81 3.38
CA GLY A 118 13.44 -16.49 3.81
C GLY A 118 14.41 -15.88 2.80
N GLY A 119 14.50 -14.55 2.83
CA GLY A 119 15.36 -13.77 1.96
C GLY A 119 15.44 -12.33 2.44
N ASP A 120 15.94 -11.44 1.59
CA ASP A 120 16.11 -10.03 1.92
C ASP A 120 14.77 -9.30 1.86
N TYR A 121 14.56 -8.38 2.79
CA TYR A 121 13.34 -7.59 2.85
C TYR A 121 13.60 -6.18 3.37
N SER A 122 12.66 -5.29 3.08
CA SER A 122 12.61 -3.95 3.65
C SER A 122 11.36 -3.78 4.49
N ILE A 123 11.50 -3.16 5.66
CA ILE A 123 10.37 -2.76 6.50
C ILE A 123 10.42 -1.26 6.79
N THR A 124 9.27 -0.62 6.68
CA THR A 124 9.06 0.77 7.08
C THR A 124 7.87 0.89 8.01
N VAL A 125 8.06 1.59 9.13
CA VAL A 125 6.98 2.03 10.02
C VAL A 125 6.97 3.55 10.03
N ARG A 126 5.83 4.17 9.75
CA ARG A 126 5.69 5.62 9.72
C ARG A 126 4.27 6.05 10.09
N THR A 127 4.06 7.34 10.35
CA THR A 127 2.70 7.88 10.40
C THR A 127 2.03 7.74 9.04
N ALA A 128 0.75 7.34 9.04
CA ALA A 128 -0.03 7.22 7.82
C ALA A 128 -0.34 8.61 7.25
N THR A 129 -0.06 8.79 5.96
CA THR A 129 -0.50 9.93 5.17
C THR A 129 -1.99 9.81 4.87
N GLU A 130 -2.58 10.88 4.35
CA GLU A 130 -3.96 10.83 3.84
C GLU A 130 -4.09 9.84 2.67
N TYR A 131 -3.06 9.75 1.83
CA TYR A 131 -3.01 8.80 0.72
C TYR A 131 -3.09 7.35 1.21
N ASP A 132 -2.31 6.99 2.24
CA ASP A 132 -2.33 5.61 2.80
C ASP A 132 -3.71 5.24 3.33
N GLN A 133 -4.36 6.17 4.05
CA GLN A 133 -5.68 5.92 4.63
C GLN A 133 -6.77 5.81 3.57
N ILE A 134 -6.66 6.58 2.47
CA ILE A 134 -7.60 6.47 1.35
C ILE A 134 -7.39 5.16 0.59
N LEU A 135 -6.14 4.77 0.32
CA LEU A 135 -5.87 3.49 -0.31
C LEU A 135 -6.34 2.31 0.54
N ASP A 136 -6.08 2.31 1.85
CA ASP A 136 -6.57 1.27 2.75
C ASP A 136 -8.10 1.10 2.66
N ARG A 137 -8.85 2.22 2.64
CA ARG A 137 -10.29 2.19 2.40
C ARG A 137 -10.67 1.68 1.01
N ALA A 138 -9.92 2.05 -0.02
CA ALA A 138 -10.17 1.61 -1.39
C ALA A 138 -10.02 0.09 -1.52
N TYR A 139 -8.94 -0.46 -0.96
CA TYR A 139 -8.65 -1.89 -0.97
C TYR A 139 -9.66 -2.69 -0.15
N LYS A 140 -10.02 -2.24 1.05
CA LYS A 140 -11.08 -2.87 1.85
C LYS A 140 -12.40 -2.93 1.10
N ALA A 141 -12.82 -1.81 0.48
CA ALA A 141 -14.04 -1.79 -0.33
C ALA A 141 -13.96 -2.73 -1.54
N LEU A 142 -12.79 -2.83 -2.19
CA LEU A 142 -12.56 -3.76 -3.30
C LEU A 142 -12.71 -5.22 -2.85
N LEU A 143 -12.13 -5.60 -1.71
CA LEU A 143 -12.22 -6.94 -1.13
C LEU A 143 -13.65 -7.30 -0.70
N GLU A 144 -14.40 -6.31 -0.20
CA GLU A 144 -15.82 -6.45 0.16
C GLU A 144 -16.75 -6.52 -1.06
N GLY A 145 -16.23 -6.28 -2.27
CA GLY A 145 -17.01 -6.19 -3.51
C GLY A 145 -17.83 -4.91 -3.64
N ASP A 146 -17.62 -3.92 -2.76
CA ASP A 146 -18.16 -2.57 -2.90
C ASP A 146 -17.32 -1.78 -3.92
N PHE A 147 -17.45 -2.18 -5.17
CA PHE A 147 -16.70 -1.62 -6.28
C PHE A 147 -16.98 -0.12 -6.47
N GLN A 148 -18.17 0.37 -6.13
CA GLN A 148 -18.51 1.79 -6.26
C GLN A 148 -17.74 2.65 -5.25
N THR A 149 -17.66 2.20 -4.00
CA THR A 149 -16.81 2.85 -2.98
C THR A 149 -15.34 2.72 -3.36
N ALA A 150 -14.88 1.55 -3.79
CA ALA A 150 -13.51 1.33 -4.22
C ALA A 150 -13.09 2.32 -5.32
N LEU A 151 -13.90 2.48 -6.38
CA LEU A 151 -13.63 3.46 -7.44
C LEU A 151 -13.51 4.90 -6.91
N THR A 152 -14.43 5.29 -6.02
CA THR A 152 -14.44 6.63 -5.44
C THR A 152 -13.16 6.91 -4.63
N GLN A 153 -12.71 5.92 -3.85
CA GLN A 153 -11.49 6.04 -3.06
C GLN A 153 -10.24 6.00 -3.94
N PHE A 154 -10.17 5.12 -4.96
CA PHE A 154 -9.05 5.12 -5.90
C PHE A 154 -8.94 6.43 -6.69
N ASP A 155 -10.07 7.03 -7.09
CA ASP A 155 -10.08 8.37 -7.69
C ASP A 155 -9.52 9.43 -6.75
N ALA A 156 -9.82 9.34 -5.45
CA ALA A 156 -9.26 10.24 -4.45
C ALA A 156 -7.76 10.01 -4.24
N ALA A 157 -7.31 8.76 -4.18
CA ALA A 157 -5.89 8.41 -4.06
C ALA A 157 -5.09 8.96 -5.26
N ILE A 158 -5.57 8.74 -6.49
CA ILE A 158 -4.91 9.22 -7.71
C ILE A 158 -4.84 10.75 -7.77
N ARG A 159 -5.83 11.46 -7.22
CA ARG A 159 -5.77 12.93 -7.11
C ARG A 159 -4.69 13.41 -6.13
N LEU A 160 -4.44 12.66 -5.06
CA LEU A 160 -3.40 13.00 -4.09
C LEU A 160 -2.01 12.64 -4.61
N ASP A 161 -1.86 11.47 -5.21
CA ASP A 161 -0.62 11.04 -5.85
C ASP A 161 -0.88 10.36 -7.21
N PRO A 162 -0.67 11.10 -8.32
CA PRO A 162 -0.95 10.60 -9.66
C PRO A 162 0.14 9.69 -10.23
N ASN A 163 1.22 9.44 -9.49
CA ASN A 163 2.38 8.67 -9.95
C ASN A 163 2.43 7.24 -9.37
N GLN A 164 1.32 6.79 -8.79
CA GLN A 164 1.24 5.50 -8.11
C GLN A 164 0.58 4.45 -9.04
N PRO A 165 1.36 3.56 -9.69
CA PRO A 165 0.83 2.62 -10.68
C PRO A 165 -0.24 1.68 -10.11
N ASN A 166 -0.03 1.18 -8.88
CA ASN A 166 -0.96 0.27 -8.20
C ASN A 166 -2.36 0.88 -8.07
N ALA A 167 -2.48 2.19 -7.82
CA ALA A 167 -3.78 2.84 -7.68
C ALA A 167 -4.61 2.81 -8.97
N TYR A 168 -3.97 2.98 -10.15
CA TYR A 168 -4.65 2.84 -11.44
C TYR A 168 -5.01 1.39 -11.73
N MET A 169 -4.08 0.46 -11.49
CA MET A 169 -4.29 -0.96 -11.71
C MET A 169 -5.45 -1.50 -10.87
N SER A 170 -5.50 -1.17 -9.59
CA SER A 170 -6.59 -1.59 -8.69
C SER A 170 -7.92 -0.91 -9.01
N ARG A 171 -7.89 0.35 -9.50
CA ARG A 171 -9.09 1.01 -10.04
C ARG A 171 -9.63 0.30 -11.27
N ALA A 172 -8.77 -0.17 -12.17
CA ALA A 172 -9.18 -0.98 -13.32
C ALA A 172 -9.85 -2.29 -12.88
N ASN A 173 -9.32 -2.96 -11.85
CA ASN A 173 -9.93 -4.17 -11.28
C ASN A 173 -11.32 -3.87 -10.67
N ALA A 174 -11.47 -2.76 -9.94
CA ALA A 174 -12.77 -2.33 -9.44
C ALA A 174 -13.78 -2.06 -10.57
N ARG A 175 -13.34 -1.49 -11.70
CA ARG A 175 -14.19 -1.26 -12.88
C ARG A 175 -14.71 -2.57 -13.47
N PHE A 176 -13.88 -3.61 -13.51
CA PHE A 176 -14.32 -4.93 -13.94
C PHE A 176 -15.34 -5.56 -13.00
N GLY A 177 -15.15 -5.40 -11.69
CA GLY A 177 -16.10 -5.89 -10.69
C GLY A 177 -17.52 -5.35 -10.90
N LEU A 178 -17.67 -4.14 -11.44
CA LEU A 178 -18.98 -3.54 -11.77
C LEU A 178 -19.64 -4.09 -13.05
N ALA A 179 -18.93 -4.90 -13.86
CA ALA A 179 -19.44 -5.60 -15.04
C ALA A 179 -20.25 -4.74 -16.04
N GLN A 180 -19.63 -3.69 -16.61
CA GLN A 180 -20.21 -2.86 -17.68
C GLN A 180 -19.23 -2.68 -18.85
N GLN A 181 -19.71 -2.67 -20.09
CA GLN A 181 -18.85 -2.47 -21.28
C GLN A 181 -18.06 -1.15 -21.25
N GLU A 182 -18.69 -0.06 -20.78
CA GLU A 182 -18.02 1.24 -20.58
C GLU A 182 -16.89 1.14 -19.55
N ALA A 183 -17.09 0.32 -18.51
CA ALA A 183 -16.10 0.11 -17.47
C ALA A 183 -14.86 -0.65 -18.01
N SER A 184 -15.03 -1.53 -19.00
CA SER A 184 -13.91 -2.20 -19.68
C SER A 184 -13.02 -1.21 -20.45
N VAL A 185 -13.60 -0.25 -21.17
CA VAL A 185 -12.82 0.79 -21.88
C VAL A 185 -12.04 1.66 -20.89
N ALA A 186 -12.70 2.07 -19.81
CA ALA A 186 -12.07 2.83 -18.76
C ALA A 186 -10.98 2.00 -18.02
N ALA A 187 -11.16 0.70 -17.83
CA ALA A 187 -10.15 -0.19 -17.26
C ALA A 187 -8.90 -0.30 -18.15
N ILE A 188 -9.06 -0.39 -19.47
CA ILE A 188 -7.91 -0.36 -20.42
C ILE A 188 -7.09 0.92 -20.26
N ALA A 189 -7.76 2.07 -20.12
CA ALA A 189 -7.08 3.34 -19.94
C ALA A 189 -6.27 3.38 -18.64
N ASP A 190 -6.81 2.82 -17.56
CA ASP A 190 -6.14 2.72 -16.27
C ASP A 190 -4.92 1.79 -16.33
N PHE A 191 -5.04 0.59 -16.92
CA PHE A 191 -3.89 -0.30 -17.08
C PHE A 191 -2.80 0.32 -17.94
N ARG A 192 -3.16 1.07 -18.98
CA ARG A 192 -2.17 1.77 -19.81
C ARG A 192 -1.39 2.78 -18.96
N ARG A 193 -2.09 3.56 -18.14
CA ARG A 193 -1.44 4.52 -17.24
C ARG A 193 -0.55 3.83 -16.20
N ALA A 194 -1.00 2.71 -15.63
CA ALA A 194 -0.19 1.90 -14.72
C ALA A 194 1.08 1.36 -15.41
N ALA A 195 0.95 0.82 -16.63
CA ALA A 195 2.08 0.32 -17.41
C ALA A 195 3.12 1.42 -17.70
N ASP A 196 2.67 2.61 -18.10
CA ASP A 196 3.56 3.75 -18.36
C ASP A 196 4.31 4.18 -17.08
N LEU A 197 3.65 4.13 -15.92
CA LEU A 197 4.25 4.47 -14.63
C LEU A 197 5.25 3.42 -14.17
N TYR A 198 4.94 2.12 -14.32
CA TYR A 198 5.89 1.05 -14.02
C TYR A 198 7.14 1.14 -14.91
N GLU A 199 6.98 1.40 -16.20
CA GLU A 199 8.10 1.57 -17.12
C GLU A 199 8.97 2.79 -16.73
N GLN A 200 8.35 3.90 -16.35
CA GLN A 200 9.06 5.08 -15.83
C GLN A 200 9.83 4.79 -14.54
N ALA A 201 9.30 3.90 -13.70
CA ALA A 201 9.97 3.42 -12.50
C ALA A 201 11.04 2.35 -12.78
N GLY A 202 11.23 1.94 -14.04
CA GLY A 202 12.17 0.88 -14.44
C GLY A 202 11.62 -0.54 -14.24
N ASN A 203 10.38 -0.69 -13.77
CA ASN A 203 9.71 -1.98 -13.66
C ASN A 203 9.10 -2.39 -15.01
N THR A 204 9.97 -2.84 -15.92
CA THR A 204 9.58 -3.21 -17.29
C THR A 204 8.74 -4.48 -17.35
N GLU A 205 8.91 -5.40 -16.39
CA GLU A 205 8.16 -6.65 -16.34
C GLU A 205 6.67 -6.40 -16.03
N SER A 206 6.38 -5.65 -14.96
CA SER A 206 4.98 -5.29 -14.64
C SER A 206 4.36 -4.45 -15.76
N ALA A 207 5.12 -3.56 -16.39
CA ALA A 207 4.65 -2.80 -17.55
C ALA A 207 4.27 -3.71 -18.73
N GLN A 208 5.09 -4.70 -19.05
CA GLN A 208 4.85 -5.65 -20.15
C GLN A 208 3.63 -6.54 -19.86
N MET A 209 3.52 -7.08 -18.65
CA MET A 209 2.36 -7.86 -18.21
C MET A 209 1.05 -7.09 -18.42
N LEU A 210 1.01 -5.81 -18.02
CA LEU A 210 -0.17 -4.97 -18.21
C LEU A 210 -0.48 -4.70 -19.69
N ARG A 211 0.55 -4.55 -20.53
CA ARG A 211 0.37 -4.38 -21.99
C ARG A 211 -0.23 -5.62 -22.64
N GLU A 212 0.21 -6.80 -22.23
CA GLU A 212 -0.36 -8.07 -22.70
C GLU A 212 -1.82 -8.21 -22.27
N ARG A 213 -2.13 -7.91 -21.01
CA ARG A 213 -3.52 -7.88 -20.49
C ARG A 213 -4.41 -6.95 -21.31
N ILE A 214 -3.92 -5.75 -21.64
CA ILE A 214 -4.63 -4.82 -22.53
C ILE A 214 -4.91 -5.44 -23.91
N GLY A 215 -3.90 -6.10 -24.51
CA GLY A 215 -4.05 -6.78 -25.79
C GLY A 215 -5.18 -7.81 -25.78
N PHE A 216 -5.18 -8.73 -24.80
CA PHE A 216 -6.24 -9.73 -24.63
C PHE A 216 -7.63 -9.09 -24.48
N MET A 217 -7.73 -8.02 -23.69
CA MET A 217 -9.00 -7.31 -23.49
C MET A 217 -9.51 -6.64 -24.78
N GLN A 218 -8.62 -6.16 -25.64
CA GLN A 218 -8.99 -5.55 -26.91
C GLN A 218 -9.43 -6.60 -27.93
N GLU A 219 -8.78 -7.77 -27.96
CA GLU A 219 -9.18 -8.90 -28.78
C GLU A 219 -10.58 -9.40 -28.41
N LEU A 220 -10.86 -9.59 -27.11
CA LEU A 220 -12.19 -10.01 -26.63
C LEU A 220 -13.32 -9.01 -26.98
N ASN A 221 -12.99 -7.73 -27.12
CA ASN A 221 -13.94 -6.69 -27.51
C ASN A 221 -13.97 -6.44 -29.02
N SER A 222 -13.25 -7.23 -29.82
CA SER A 222 -13.21 -7.08 -31.28
C SER A 222 -14.44 -7.68 -31.94
N PRO A 223 -15.07 -7.00 -32.92
CA PRO A 223 -16.30 -7.48 -33.58
C PRO A 223 -16.12 -8.82 -34.32
N ALA A 224 -14.89 -9.20 -34.70
CA ALA A 224 -14.59 -10.46 -35.37
C ALA A 224 -14.89 -11.72 -34.52
N LEU A 225 -14.78 -11.65 -33.19
CA LEU A 225 -15.12 -12.77 -32.29
C LEU A 225 -16.62 -12.81 -31.93
N ALA A 226 -17.33 -11.68 -32.06
CA ALA A 226 -18.78 -11.64 -31.85
C ALA A 226 -19.52 -12.38 -32.98
N GLU A 227 -19.06 -12.23 -34.23
CA GLU A 227 -19.66 -12.88 -35.40
C GLU A 227 -19.45 -14.41 -35.44
N GLU A 228 -18.33 -14.94 -34.91
CA GLU A 228 -18.13 -16.40 -34.82
C GLU A 228 -19.10 -17.06 -33.82
N SER A 229 -19.44 -16.39 -32.71
CA SER A 229 -20.37 -16.92 -31.69
C SER A 229 -21.85 -16.94 -32.11
N GLU A 230 -22.23 -16.10 -33.08
CA GLU A 230 -23.58 -16.07 -33.64
C GLU A 230 -23.75 -17.00 -34.86
N SER A 231 -22.64 -17.57 -35.36
CA SER A 231 -22.61 -18.39 -36.58
C SER A 231 -22.59 -19.90 -36.36
N THR A 232 -22.51 -20.38 -35.11
CA THR A 232 -22.65 -21.81 -34.80
C THR A 232 -24.13 -22.21 -34.66
N PRO A 233 -24.67 -23.09 -35.54
CA PRO A 233 -26.06 -23.55 -35.49
C PRO A 233 -26.34 -24.55 -34.36
#